data_AF-A0A358SU48-F1
#
_entry.id   AF-A0A358SU48-F1
#
_cell.length_a   1.000
_cell.length_b   1.000
_cell.length_c   1.000
_cell.angle_alpha   90.00
_cell.angle_beta   90.00
_cell.angle_gamma   90.00
#
_symmetry.space_group_name_H-M   'P 1'
#
loop_
_entity.id
_entity.type
_entity.pdbx_description
1 polymer ?
#
loop_
_entity_poly.entity_id
_entity_poly.type
_entity_poly.pdbx_seq_one_letter_code
_entity_poly.pdbx_strand_id
1 'polypeptide(L)'
;MRVLLSTYGGRGDVEPLVGLAVRLRALGAEVRVRAPQDWAERLPEVGVPLVPVRRPPGHRHGTAHDGPAPTTESLSAALRTALTPETRARATTVAGTIRTDGAAVAATLLVDAVSRERPPVPA
;
A
#
# COMPACT_ATOMS: atom_id res chain seq x y z
N MET A 1 6.70 14.24 -15.33
CA MET A 1 6.78 13.72 -13.95
C MET A 1 7.31 12.28 -13.86
N ARG A 2 8.27 12.03 -12.96
CA ARG A 2 8.75 10.68 -12.60
C ARG A 2 8.36 10.39 -11.16
N VAL A 3 7.75 9.24 -10.89
CA VAL A 3 7.16 8.89 -9.59
C VAL A 3 7.67 7.53 -9.12
N LEU A 4 8.16 7.48 -7.89
CA LEU A 4 8.42 6.23 -7.18
C LEU A 4 7.37 6.05 -6.08
N LEU A 5 6.58 4.98 -6.17
CA LEU A 5 5.73 4.53 -5.07
C LEU A 5 6.46 3.41 -4.33
N SER A 6 6.56 3.49 -3.00
CA SER A 6 7.26 2.50 -2.19
C SER A 6 6.32 1.94 -1.12
N THR A 7 6.24 0.61 -1.04
CA THR A 7 5.39 -0.15 -0.12
C THR A 7 6.14 -1.37 0.42
N TYR A 8 5.72 -1.84 1.59
CA TYR A 8 6.34 -2.97 2.28
C TYR A 8 5.32 -3.97 2.85
N GLY A 9 4.02 -3.72 2.67
CA GLY A 9 2.93 -4.48 3.26
C GLY A 9 2.39 -5.62 2.38
N GLY A 10 1.23 -6.15 2.79
CA GLY A 10 0.51 -7.18 2.05
C GLY A 10 -0.44 -6.62 1.00
N ARG A 11 -1.45 -7.38 0.58
CA ARG A 11 -2.43 -6.96 -0.44
C ARG A 11 -3.05 -5.59 -0.18
N GLY A 12 -3.49 -5.33 1.05
CA GLY A 12 -4.11 -4.06 1.43
C GLY A 12 -3.18 -2.84 1.37
N ASP A 13 -1.87 -3.05 1.31
CA ASP A 13 -0.88 -1.96 1.13
C ASP A 13 -0.49 -1.82 -0.36
N VAL A 14 -0.28 -2.94 -1.05
CA VAL A 14 0.25 -2.96 -2.43
C VAL A 14 -0.83 -2.64 -3.47
N GLU A 15 -2.02 -3.25 -3.40
CA GLU A 15 -3.05 -3.12 -4.45
C GLU A 15 -3.57 -1.68 -4.63
N PRO A 16 -3.81 -0.89 -3.57
CA PRO A 16 -4.18 0.51 -3.73
C PRO A 16 -3.11 1.34 -4.45
N LEU A 17 -1.82 1.10 -4.17
CA LEU A 17 -0.71 1.80 -4.84
C LEU A 17 -0.55 1.37 -6.29
N VAL A 18 -0.85 0.12 -6.61
CA VAL A 18 -0.90 -0.36 -7.99
C VAL A 18 -2.01 0.35 -8.76
N GLY A 19 -3.21 0.45 -8.19
CA GLY A 19 -4.31 1.21 -8.78
C GLY A 19 -3.96 2.68 -9.02
N LEU A 20 -3.29 3.32 -8.06
CA LEU A 20 -2.77 4.68 -8.20
C LEU A 20 -1.71 4.77 -9.30
N ALA A 21 -0.78 3.81 -9.37
CA ALA A 21 0.28 3.77 -10.39
C ALA A 21 -0.32 3.71 -11.80
N VAL A 22 -1.31 2.85 -12.01
CA VAL A 22 -2.05 2.76 -13.29
C VAL A 22 -2.66 4.11 -13.65
N ARG A 23 -3.32 4.79 -12.68
CA ARG A 23 -3.95 6.08 -12.96
C ARG A 23 -2.94 7.18 -13.28
N LEU A 24 -1.82 7.24 -12.55
CA LEU A 24 -0.75 8.21 -12.80
C LEU A 24 -0.08 7.99 -14.16
N ARG A 25 0.12 6.73 -14.58
CA ARG A 25 0.63 6.41 -15.93
C ARG A 25 -0.35 6.86 -17.02
N ALA A 26 -1.65 6.68 -16.81
CA ALA A 26 -2.68 7.19 -17.74
C ALA A 26 -2.68 8.72 -17.87
N LEU A 27 -2.14 9.45 -16.88
CA LEU A 27 -1.95 10.90 -16.93
C LEU A 27 -0.58 11.32 -17.52
N GLY A 28 0.22 10.36 -18.00
CA GLY A 28 1.52 10.62 -18.66
C GLY A 28 2.73 10.62 -17.72
N ALA A 29 2.59 10.19 -16.47
CA ALA A 29 3.73 10.08 -15.54
C ALA A 29 4.54 8.78 -15.77
N GLU A 30 5.87 8.86 -15.65
CA GLU A 30 6.73 7.68 -15.56
C GLU A 30 6.67 7.15 -14.11
N VAL A 31 6.03 6.00 -13.88
CA VAL A 31 5.83 5.44 -12.54
C VAL A 31 6.60 4.13 -12.36
N ARG A 32 7.27 3.99 -11.21
CA ARG A 32 7.85 2.74 -10.72
C ARG A 32 7.29 2.42 -9.34
N VAL A 33 7.01 1.14 -9.09
CA VAL A 33 6.56 0.68 -7.78
C VAL A 33 7.63 -0.18 -7.15
N ARG A 34 8.02 0.15 -5.92
CA ARG A 34 8.90 -0.65 -5.07
C ARG A 34 8.05 -1.41 -4.06
N ALA A 35 7.97 -2.73 -4.19
CA ALA A 35 7.11 -3.58 -3.34
C ALA A 35 7.81 -4.91 -2.97
N PRO A 36 7.28 -5.66 -2.00
CA PRO A 36 7.80 -6.97 -1.63
C PRO A 36 7.93 -7.95 -2.83
N GLN A 37 8.98 -8.77 -2.84
CA GLN A 37 9.34 -9.64 -3.98
C GLN A 37 8.25 -10.66 -4.38
N ASP A 38 7.37 -11.04 -3.46
CA ASP A 38 6.21 -11.93 -3.66
C ASP A 38 5.15 -11.33 -4.59
N TRP A 39 5.36 -10.11 -5.08
CA TRP A 39 4.52 -9.41 -6.05
C TRP A 39 5.16 -9.29 -7.45
N ALA A 40 6.32 -9.90 -7.67
CA ALA A 40 7.07 -9.82 -8.92
C ALA A 40 6.30 -10.30 -10.15
N GLU A 41 5.42 -11.27 -9.99
CA GLU A 41 4.60 -11.79 -11.08
C GLU A 41 3.32 -10.96 -11.28
N ARG A 42 2.79 -10.36 -10.20
CA ARG A 42 1.46 -9.71 -10.20
C ARG A 42 1.45 -8.26 -10.73
N LEU A 43 2.50 -7.48 -10.50
CA LEU A 43 2.54 -6.08 -10.97
C LEU A 43 2.76 -5.92 -12.48
N PRO A 44 3.61 -6.74 -13.13
CA PRO A 44 3.78 -6.68 -14.58
C PRO A 44 2.50 -6.97 -15.37
N GLU A 45 1.60 -7.82 -14.86
CA GLU A 45 0.30 -8.13 -15.49
C GLU A 45 -0.56 -6.87 -15.73
N VAL A 46 -0.45 -5.88 -14.86
CA VAL A 46 -1.17 -4.60 -14.98
C VAL A 46 -0.30 -3.48 -15.58
N GLY A 47 0.83 -3.83 -16.18
CA GLY A 47 1.72 -2.90 -16.87
C GLY A 47 2.46 -1.96 -15.95
N VAL A 48 2.71 -2.32 -14.68
CA VAL A 48 3.44 -1.48 -13.72
C VAL A 48 4.81 -2.10 -13.43
N PRO A 49 5.93 -1.41 -13.77
CA PRO A 49 7.27 -1.93 -13.46
C PRO A 49 7.50 -2.04 -11.95
N LEU A 50 7.89 -3.24 -11.49
CA LEU A 50 8.25 -3.52 -10.11
C LEU A 50 9.77 -3.39 -9.88
N VAL A 51 10.14 -2.73 -8.78
CA VAL A 51 11.46 -2.79 -8.16
C VAL A 51 11.35 -3.63 -6.88
N PRO A 52 11.86 -4.87 -6.83
CA PRO A 52 11.63 -5.75 -5.69
C PRO A 52 12.35 -5.26 -4.43
N VAL A 53 11.68 -5.39 -3.28
CA VAL A 53 12.28 -5.23 -1.96
C VAL A 53 12.41 -6.59 -1.30
N ARG A 54 13.64 -6.93 -0.90
CA ARG A 54 13.88 -8.15 -0.15
C ARG A 54 13.22 -8.04 1.22
N ARG A 55 12.38 -9.02 1.56
CA ARG A 55 11.78 -9.14 2.88
C ARG A 55 12.66 -10.08 3.73
N PRO A 56 13.11 -9.68 4.93
CA PRO A 56 13.82 -10.60 5.81
C PRO A 56 12.85 -11.70 6.26
N PRO A 57 13.35 -12.93 6.49
CA PRO A 57 12.52 -14.02 6.98
C PRO A 57 11.87 -13.64 8.31
N GLY A 58 10.58 -13.97 8.47
CA GLY A 58 9.81 -13.70 9.69
C GLY A 58 9.13 -12.32 9.78
N HIS A 59 9.35 -11.39 8.85
CA HIS A 59 8.69 -10.08 8.85
C HIS A 59 7.25 -10.14 8.32
N ARG A 60 6.34 -10.90 8.94
CA ARG A 60 4.91 -10.84 8.60
C ARG A 60 4.24 -9.76 9.47
N HIS A 61 3.56 -8.80 8.83
CA HIS A 61 2.76 -7.82 9.58
C HIS A 61 1.49 -8.50 10.09
N GLY A 62 1.32 -8.55 11.41
CA GLY A 62 0.17 -9.17 12.08
C GLY A 62 0.47 -10.53 12.70
N THR A 63 -0.55 -11.14 13.30
CA THR A 63 -0.46 -12.47 13.93
C THR A 63 -0.34 -13.54 12.84
N ALA A 64 0.75 -14.31 12.87
CA ALA A 64 0.99 -15.36 11.88
C ALA A 64 0.01 -16.53 12.06
N HIS A 65 -0.42 -17.07 10.92
CA HIS A 65 -1.09 -18.37 10.84
C HIS A 65 -0.09 -19.37 10.30
N ASP A 66 0.16 -20.44 11.06
CA ASP A 66 0.96 -21.57 10.57
C ASP A 66 0.06 -22.58 9.86
N GLY A 67 0.34 -22.84 8.58
CA GLY A 67 -0.40 -23.79 7.74
C GLY A 67 -1.04 -23.16 6.49
N PRO A 68 -1.38 -23.98 5.48
CA PRO A 68 -1.81 -23.52 4.16
C PRO A 68 -3.26 -23.00 4.13
N ALA A 69 -4.12 -23.48 5.03
CA ALA A 69 -5.53 -23.11 5.11
C ALA A 69 -5.89 -22.60 6.51
N PRO A 70 -6.49 -21.40 6.64
CA PRO A 70 -6.95 -20.90 7.93
C PRO A 70 -8.14 -21.70 8.46
N THR A 71 -8.16 -21.95 9.76
CA THR A 71 -9.31 -22.54 10.48
C THR A 71 -9.99 -21.48 11.34
N THR A 72 -11.22 -21.75 11.76
CA THR A 72 -11.93 -20.88 12.72
C THR A 72 -11.17 -20.77 14.05
N GLU A 73 -10.56 -21.86 14.49
CA GLU A 73 -9.75 -21.91 15.71
C GLU A 73 -8.49 -21.05 15.60
N SER A 74 -7.74 -21.18 14.50
CA SER A 74 -6.53 -20.39 14.29
C SER A 74 -6.83 -18.90 14.09
N LEU A 75 -7.94 -18.57 13.42
CA LEU A 75 -8.45 -17.20 13.37
C LEU A 75 -8.80 -16.67 14.77
N SER A 76 -9.49 -17.46 15.58
CA SER A 76 -9.88 -17.06 16.94
C SER A 76 -8.66 -16.88 17.86
N ALA A 77 -7.62 -17.70 17.70
CA ALA A 77 -6.35 -17.53 18.41
C ALA A 77 -5.62 -16.25 17.97
N ALA A 78 -5.54 -16.00 16.66
CA ALA A 78 -4.96 -14.77 16.10
C ALA A 78 -5.69 -13.52 16.61
N LEU A 79 -7.03 -13.52 16.62
CA LEU A 79 -7.82 -12.39 17.11
C LEU A 79 -7.62 -12.13 18.61
N ARG A 80 -7.50 -13.18 19.43
CA ARG A 80 -7.18 -13.04 20.86
C ARG A 80 -5.84 -12.35 21.08
N THR A 81 -4.82 -12.71 20.30
CA THR A 81 -3.50 -12.08 20.38
C THR A 81 -3.51 -10.65 19.85
N ALA A 82 -4.25 -10.37 18.77
CA ALA A 82 -4.29 -9.05 18.15
C ALA A 82 -5.14 -8.04 18.95
N LEU A 83 -6.22 -8.48 19.59
CA LEU A 83 -7.22 -7.61 20.21
C LEU A 83 -7.09 -7.50 21.74
N THR A 84 -5.87 -7.63 22.27
CA THR A 84 -5.62 -7.40 23.70
C THR A 84 -6.05 -5.99 24.12
N PRO A 85 -6.45 -5.78 25.40
CA PRO A 85 -6.81 -4.46 25.89
C PRO A 85 -5.70 -3.41 25.67
N GLU A 86 -4.44 -3.81 25.82
CA GLU A 86 -3.27 -2.94 25.58
C GLU A 86 -3.16 -2.54 24.10
N THR A 87 -3.32 -3.48 23.17
CA THR A 87 -3.31 -3.18 21.74
C THR A 87 -4.50 -2.28 21.36
N ARG A 88 -5.68 -2.51 21.94
CA ARG A 88 -6.85 -1.65 21.75
C ARG A 88 -6.57 -0.22 22.22
N ALA A 89 -6.06 -0.05 23.44
CA ALA A 89 -5.76 1.27 24.00
C ALA A 89 -4.75 2.04 23.14
N ARG A 90 -3.67 1.37 22.72
CA ARG A 90 -2.68 1.96 21.81
C ARG A 90 -3.29 2.33 20.45
N ALA A 91 -4.09 1.45 19.88
CA ALA A 91 -4.77 1.71 18.61
C ALA A 91 -5.70 2.92 18.69
N THR A 92 -6.45 3.09 19.78
CA THR A 92 -7.30 4.28 20.00
C THR A 92 -6.48 5.57 20.08
N THR A 93 -5.37 5.57 20.82
CA THR A 93 -4.47 6.73 20.89
C THR A 93 -3.92 7.09 19.52
N VAL A 94 -3.42 6.10 18.78
CA VAL A 94 -2.88 6.32 17.42
C VAL A 94 -3.98 6.80 16.48
N ALA A 95 -5.16 6.20 16.50
CA ALA A 95 -6.28 6.59 15.65
C ALA A 95 -6.66 8.07 15.86
N GLY A 96 -6.59 8.58 17.10
CA GLY A 96 -6.83 10.00 17.40
C GLY A 96 -5.82 10.96 16.75
N THR A 97 -4.67 10.47 16.29
CA THR A 97 -3.65 11.26 15.58
C THR A 97 -3.73 11.13 14.06
N ILE A 98 -4.53 10.19 13.55
CA ILE A 98 -4.62 9.89 12.12
C ILE A 98 -5.74 10.72 11.49
N ARG A 99 -5.40 11.43 10.41
CA ARG A 99 -6.40 12.14 9.59
C ARG A 99 -7.28 11.14 8.81
N THR A 100 -8.59 11.37 8.82
CA THR A 100 -9.55 10.55 8.06
C THR A 100 -9.70 10.97 6.60
N ASP A 101 -9.26 12.18 6.25
CA ASP A 101 -9.30 12.76 4.89
C ASP A 101 -7.95 12.66 4.15
N GLY A 102 -6.96 11.99 4.75
CA GLY A 102 -5.58 11.99 4.26
C GLY A 102 -5.45 11.47 2.82
N ALA A 103 -6.26 10.49 2.42
CA ALA A 103 -6.29 9.98 1.05
C ALA A 103 -6.76 11.03 0.03
N ALA A 104 -7.82 11.79 0.36
CA ALA A 104 -8.32 12.85 -0.50
C ALA A 104 -7.31 14.01 -0.60
N VAL A 105 -6.74 14.44 0.54
CA VAL A 105 -5.70 15.47 0.57
C VAL A 105 -4.48 15.06 -0.26
N ALA A 106 -4.02 13.81 -0.10
CA ALA A 106 -2.89 13.29 -0.89
C ALA A 106 -3.21 13.25 -2.39
N ALA A 107 -4.43 12.87 -2.78
CA ALA A 107 -4.86 12.88 -4.17
C ALA A 107 -4.85 14.30 -4.76
N THR A 108 -5.37 15.31 -4.04
CA THR A 108 -5.32 16.71 -4.47
C THR A 108 -3.89 17.18 -4.68
N LEU A 109 -3.01 16.94 -3.70
CA LEU A 109 -1.59 17.33 -3.80
C LEU A 109 -0.89 16.69 -5.00
N LEU A 110 -1.21 15.42 -5.30
CA LEU A 110 -0.66 14.72 -6.47
C LEU A 110 -1.17 15.32 -7.78
N VAL A 111 -2.47 15.60 -7.90
CA VAL A 111 -3.05 16.21 -9.11
C VAL A 111 -2.49 17.60 -9.36
N ASP A 112 -2.35 18.41 -8.31
CA ASP A 112 -1.77 19.75 -8.41
C ASP A 112 -0.32 19.70 -8.87
N ALA A 113 0.48 18.78 -8.33
CA ALA A 113 1.87 18.59 -8.73
C ALA A 113 2.00 18.18 -10.20
N VAL A 114 1.19 17.22 -10.67
CA VAL A 114 1.17 16.79 -12.08
C VAL A 114 0.76 17.93 -13.00
N SER A 115 -0.26 18.71 -12.60
CA SER A 115 -0.84 19.75 -13.44
C SER A 115 0.08 20.95 -13.62
N ARG A 116 0.93 21.26 -12.62
CA ARG A 116 1.95 22.32 -12.70
C ARG A 116 3.12 21.97 -13.63
N GLU A 117 3.41 20.69 -13.84
CA GLU A 117 4.48 20.24 -14.75
C GLU A 117 4.06 20.19 -16.23
N ARG A 118 2.77 20.34 -16.53
CA ARG A 118 2.23 20.20 -17.90
C ARG A 118 2.18 21.59 -18.57
N PRO A 119 2.85 21.81 -19.72
CA PRO A 119 2.73 23.07 -20.46
C PRO A 119 1.27 23.32 -20.85
N PRO A 120 0.80 24.58 -20.92
CA PRO A 120 -0.53 24.88 -21.43
C PRO A 120 -0.64 24.37 -22.87
N VAL A 121 -1.72 23.63 -23.16
CA VAL A 121 -2.03 23.19 -24.52
C VAL A 121 -2.43 24.43 -25.32
N PRO A 122 -1.77 24.75 -26.46
CA PRO A 122 -2.19 25.86 -27.31
C PRO A 122 -3.60 25.59 -27.85
N ALA A 123 -4.41 26.65 -27.92
CA ALA A 123 -5.76 26.64 -28.47
C ALA A 123 -5.79 26.34 -29.98
#